data_AF-A0A1I4AG15-F1
#
_entry.id   AF-A0A1I4AG15-F1
#
_cell.length_a   1.000
_cell.length_b   1.000
_cell.length_c   1.000
_cell.angle_alpha   90.00
_cell.angle_beta   90.00
_cell.angle_gamma   90.00
#
_symmetry.space_group_name_H-M   'P 1'
#
loop_
_entity.id
_entity.type
_entity.pdbx_description
1 polymer ?
#
loop_
_entity_poly.entity_id
_entity_poly.type
_entity_poly.pdbx_seq_one_letter_code
_entity_poly.pdbx_strand_id
1 'polypeptide(L)'
;MRAIILPVLLLTACAPEVAREAVTLAGAVRRDPAVAQAMADRPFDCAVRDRACATLWLARGAACARQERMDCAIAAFREADALTPADAPAAERAEAALRLADALERRRDRAVAAARRADNDAILAALAPLPAGPAAHYRAGVGLNRVLAGDVPPAGRCGALAAVAAEIAAASSAPGLPSLDDRVAQRRAALAMARAAQNPGCP
;
A
#
# COMPACT_ATOMS: atom_id res chain seq x y z
N MET A 1 9.87 34.22 69.94
CA MET A 1 9.25 33.14 69.14
C MET A 1 9.23 33.58 67.67
N ARG A 2 10.06 33.00 66.81
CA ARG A 2 10.06 33.27 65.36
C ARG A 2 9.23 32.18 64.68
N ALA A 3 8.07 32.55 64.15
CA ALA A 3 7.27 31.66 63.31
C ALA A 3 7.94 31.55 61.94
N ILE A 4 8.53 30.39 61.66
CA ILE A 4 9.03 30.03 60.34
C ILE A 4 7.79 29.60 59.53
N ILE A 5 7.32 30.48 58.65
CA ILE A 5 6.27 30.15 57.67
C ILE A 5 6.98 29.43 56.52
N LEU A 6 6.76 28.13 56.43
CA LEU A 6 7.22 27.27 55.34
C LEU A 6 6.29 27.51 54.12
N PRO A 7 6.78 27.94 52.95
CA PRO A 7 5.92 28.06 51.78
C PRO A 7 5.72 26.66 51.19
N VAL A 8 4.47 26.19 51.21
CA VAL A 8 4.04 25.00 50.49
C VAL A 8 4.04 25.34 49.00
N LEU A 9 5.08 24.91 48.29
CA LEU A 9 5.14 24.92 46.83
C LEU A 9 4.11 23.91 46.30
N LEU A 10 2.95 24.41 45.87
CA LEU A 10 1.95 23.67 45.09
C LEU A 10 2.56 23.35 43.71
N LEU A 11 3.19 22.18 43.60
CA LEU A 11 3.48 21.53 42.32
C LEU A 11 2.13 21.11 41.71
N THR A 12 1.47 22.05 41.04
CA THR A 12 0.41 21.71 40.08
C THR A 12 1.10 20.92 38.97
N ALA A 13 0.78 19.63 38.88
CA ALA A 13 1.22 18.81 37.77
C ALA A 13 0.59 19.38 36.49
N CYS A 14 1.35 20.17 35.72
CA CYS A 14 0.93 20.60 34.40
C CYS A 14 0.80 19.36 33.52
N ALA A 15 -0.44 18.89 33.32
CA ALA A 15 -0.71 17.98 32.23
C ALA A 15 -0.36 18.70 30.92
N PRO A 16 0.32 18.06 29.97
CA PRO A 16 0.61 18.69 28.68
C PRO A 16 -0.72 19.00 27.99
N GLU A 17 -0.96 20.29 27.70
CA GLU A 17 -2.15 20.74 26.99
C GLU A 17 -1.92 20.68 25.48
N VAL A 18 -2.99 20.41 24.72
CA VAL A 18 -2.93 20.47 23.27
C VAL A 18 -2.82 21.93 22.80
N ALA A 19 -1.88 22.20 21.89
CA ALA A 19 -1.71 23.53 21.33
C ALA A 19 -2.98 23.98 20.57
N ARG A 20 -3.40 25.23 20.76
CA ARG A 20 -4.56 25.81 20.07
C ARG A 20 -4.45 25.66 18.54
N GLU A 21 -3.25 25.77 18.00
CA GLU A 21 -2.95 25.59 16.58
C GLU A 21 -3.23 24.17 16.08
N ALA A 22 -2.95 23.15 16.90
CA ALA A 22 -3.29 21.78 16.55
C ALA A 22 -4.80 21.57 16.51
N VAL A 23 -5.54 22.18 17.46
CA VAL A 23 -7.01 22.14 17.48
C VAL A 23 -7.60 22.83 16.25
N THR A 24 -7.09 24.00 15.87
CA THR A 24 -7.58 24.73 14.68
C THR A 24 -7.27 23.97 13.40
N LEU A 25 -6.06 23.40 13.26
CA LEU A 25 -5.68 22.60 12.11
C LEU A 25 -6.51 21.32 12.01
N ALA A 26 -6.76 20.62 13.12
CA ALA A 26 -7.62 19.43 13.14
C ALA A 26 -9.05 19.77 12.71
N GLY A 27 -9.55 20.94 13.13
CA GLY A 27 -10.81 21.48 12.65
C GLY A 27 -10.82 21.72 11.13
N ALA A 28 -9.74 22.26 10.57
CA ALA A 28 -9.61 22.49 9.13
C ALA A 28 -9.56 21.16 8.35
N VAL A 29 -8.79 20.19 8.82
CA VAL A 29 -8.71 18.83 8.25
C VAL A 29 -10.09 18.16 8.16
N ARG A 30 -10.94 18.31 9.18
CA ARG A 30 -12.29 17.72 9.17
C ARG A 30 -13.24 18.40 8.19
N ARG A 31 -13.06 19.70 7.94
CA ARG A 31 -13.97 20.48 7.07
C ARG A 31 -13.54 20.47 5.61
N ASP A 32 -12.24 20.36 5.35
CA ASP A 32 -11.68 20.53 4.01
C ASP A 32 -10.79 19.33 3.62
N PRO A 33 -11.27 18.48 2.69
CA PRO A 33 -10.50 17.38 2.15
C PRO A 33 -9.16 17.81 1.53
N ALA A 34 -9.06 19.02 0.96
CA ALA A 34 -7.80 19.51 0.38
C ALA A 34 -6.74 19.74 1.46
N VAL A 35 -7.14 20.26 2.64
CA VAL A 35 -6.24 20.38 3.79
C VAL A 35 -5.78 19.01 4.25
N ALA A 36 -6.69 18.05 4.40
CA ALA A 36 -6.35 16.66 4.74
C ALA A 36 -5.43 16.01 3.70
N GLN A 37 -5.59 16.35 2.42
CA GLN A 37 -4.75 15.85 1.34
C GLN A 37 -3.30 16.36 1.39
N ALA A 38 -3.09 17.58 1.88
CA ALA A 38 -1.78 18.19 2.03
C ALA A 38 -1.03 17.77 3.31
N MET A 39 -1.61 16.95 4.20
CA MET A 39 -1.04 16.63 5.51
C MET A 39 0.23 15.76 5.48
N ALA A 40 0.55 15.09 4.37
CA ALA A 40 1.66 14.15 4.29
C ALA A 40 2.99 14.77 4.75
N ASP A 41 3.25 16.01 4.31
CA ASP A 41 4.50 16.74 4.59
C ASP A 41 4.26 18.03 5.39
N ARG A 42 3.00 18.30 5.78
CA ARG A 42 2.69 19.50 6.56
C ARG A 42 3.31 19.41 7.96
N PRO A 43 4.06 20.43 8.40
CA PRO A 43 4.54 20.48 9.78
C PRO A 43 3.39 20.79 10.73
N PHE A 44 3.39 20.13 11.88
CA PHE A 44 2.55 20.42 13.04
C PHE A 44 3.21 19.81 14.28
N ASP A 45 2.95 20.37 15.45
CA ASP A 45 3.40 19.82 16.73
C ASP A 45 2.20 19.22 17.47
N CYS A 46 2.23 17.92 17.70
CA CYS A 46 1.18 17.20 18.41
C CYS A 46 1.68 15.84 18.91
N ALA A 47 2.03 15.76 20.18
CA ALA A 47 2.48 14.54 20.87
C ALA A 47 1.69 14.26 22.15
N VAL A 48 0.54 14.93 22.32
CA VAL A 48 -0.34 14.80 23.48
C VAL A 48 -1.48 13.85 23.13
N ARG A 49 -1.88 12.99 24.08
CA ARG A 49 -3.05 12.11 23.92
C ARG A 49 -4.32 12.95 23.92
N ASP A 50 -4.72 13.39 22.74
CA ASP A 50 -5.86 14.26 22.48
C ASP A 50 -6.48 13.94 21.11
N ARG A 51 -7.79 14.14 20.99
CA ARG A 51 -8.54 13.83 19.76
C ARG A 51 -8.08 14.69 18.57
N ALA A 52 -7.67 15.94 18.80
CA ALA A 52 -7.12 16.79 17.74
C ALA A 52 -5.78 16.25 17.24
N CYS A 53 -4.88 15.84 18.13
CA CYS A 53 -3.62 15.20 17.73
C CYS A 53 -3.85 13.91 16.94
N ALA A 54 -4.71 13.02 17.44
CA ALA A 54 -5.07 11.80 16.72
C ALA A 54 -5.63 12.11 15.32
N THR A 55 -6.49 13.12 15.18
CA THR A 55 -7.04 13.56 13.89
C THR A 55 -5.95 14.01 12.91
N LEU A 56 -4.97 14.79 13.36
CA LEU A 56 -3.88 15.28 12.50
C LEU A 56 -3.01 14.12 12.01
N TRP A 57 -2.66 13.19 12.90
CA TRP A 57 -1.87 12.02 12.55
C TRP A 57 -2.64 11.04 11.64
N LEU A 58 -3.93 10.85 11.85
CA LEU A 58 -4.81 10.09 10.93
C LEU A 58 -4.79 10.70 9.53
N ALA A 59 -4.94 12.02 9.43
CA ALA A 59 -4.94 12.71 8.15
C ALA A 59 -3.57 12.63 7.46
N ARG A 60 -2.47 12.75 8.21
CA ARG A 60 -1.11 12.52 7.69
C ARG A 60 -0.94 11.12 7.16
N GLY A 61 -1.38 10.11 7.91
CA GLY A 61 -1.32 8.71 7.50
C GLY A 61 -2.10 8.46 6.20
N ALA A 62 -3.32 9.00 6.10
CA ALA A 62 -4.13 8.89 4.90
C ALA A 62 -3.50 9.62 3.69
N ALA A 63 -2.86 10.76 3.92
CA ALA A 63 -2.15 11.50 2.88
C ALA A 63 -0.92 10.76 2.37
N CYS A 64 -0.11 10.22 3.28
CA CYS A 64 1.03 9.38 2.91
C CYS A 64 0.59 8.10 2.19
N ALA A 65 -0.51 7.47 2.61
CA ALA A 65 -1.03 6.27 1.95
C ALA A 65 -1.45 6.54 0.50
N ARG A 66 -2.12 7.68 0.24
CA ARG A 66 -2.50 8.12 -1.12
C ARG A 66 -1.29 8.39 -2.02
N GLN A 67 -0.18 8.83 -1.45
CA GLN A 67 1.08 9.02 -2.16
C GLN A 67 1.92 7.74 -2.22
N GLU A 68 1.36 6.59 -1.87
CA GLU A 68 2.03 5.30 -1.83
C GLU A 68 3.22 5.18 -0.85
N ARG A 69 3.41 6.18 0.02
CA ARG A 69 4.49 6.24 1.03
C ARG A 69 4.10 5.44 2.28
N MET A 70 4.15 4.11 2.17
CA MET A 70 3.64 3.20 3.20
C MET A 70 4.35 3.34 4.55
N ASP A 71 5.66 3.58 4.59
CA ASP A 71 6.37 3.73 5.87
C ASP A 71 5.96 5.00 6.61
N CYS A 72 5.75 6.11 5.90
CA CYS A 72 5.15 7.32 6.49
C CYS A 72 3.73 7.04 6.99
N ALA A 73 2.90 6.35 6.18
CA ALA A 73 1.52 6.05 6.55
C ALA A 73 1.45 5.20 7.83
N ILE A 74 2.24 4.15 7.91
CA ILE A 74 2.32 3.25 9.08
C ILE A 74 2.79 4.02 10.32
N ALA A 75 3.82 4.86 10.21
CA ALA A 75 4.29 5.67 11.32
C ALA A 75 3.19 6.62 11.84
N ALA A 76 2.51 7.32 10.93
CA ALA A 76 1.46 8.25 11.29
C ALA A 76 0.21 7.56 11.88
N PHE A 77 -0.20 6.40 11.36
CA PHE A 77 -1.33 5.66 11.92
C PHE A 77 -1.01 5.06 13.30
N ARG A 78 0.24 4.64 13.55
CA ARG A 78 0.69 4.26 14.90
C ARG A 78 0.62 5.42 15.88
N GLU A 79 1.05 6.59 15.45
CA GLU A 79 1.00 7.79 16.28
C GLU A 79 -0.45 8.19 16.57
N ALA A 80 -1.32 8.14 15.57
CA ALA A 80 -2.76 8.35 15.76
C ALA A 80 -3.37 7.39 16.78
N ASP A 81 -3.07 6.09 16.68
CA ASP A 81 -3.54 5.06 17.59
C ASP A 81 -3.07 5.33 19.04
N ALA A 82 -1.78 5.64 19.21
CA ALA A 82 -1.18 5.92 20.51
C ALA A 82 -1.74 7.19 21.19
N LEU A 83 -2.06 8.22 20.38
CA LEU A 83 -2.58 9.50 20.85
C LEU A 83 -4.10 9.54 20.95
N THR A 84 -4.81 8.49 20.52
CA THR A 84 -6.27 8.44 20.66
C THR A 84 -6.64 8.30 22.15
N PRO A 85 -7.44 9.23 22.72
CA PRO A 85 -7.87 9.15 24.11
C PRO A 85 -8.73 7.92 24.40
N ALA A 86 -8.65 7.39 25.62
CA ALA A 86 -9.43 6.20 26.03
C ALA A 86 -10.95 6.47 26.05
N ASP A 87 -11.35 7.71 26.32
CA ASP A 87 -12.73 8.18 26.32
C ASP A 87 -13.24 8.54 24.90
N ALA A 88 -12.40 8.42 23.86
CA ALA A 88 -12.83 8.67 22.50
C ALA A 88 -13.90 7.65 22.05
N PRO A 89 -14.84 8.08 21.17
CA PRO A 89 -15.83 7.20 20.57
C PRO A 89 -15.19 5.93 20.03
N ALA A 90 -15.87 4.80 20.17
CA ALA A 90 -15.34 3.51 19.72
C ALA A 90 -14.96 3.50 18.23
N ALA A 91 -15.70 4.23 17.39
CA ALA A 91 -15.40 4.40 15.98
C ALA A 91 -14.06 5.13 15.75
N GLU A 92 -13.77 6.21 16.51
CA GLU A 92 -12.50 6.94 16.40
C GLU A 92 -11.31 6.06 16.82
N ARG A 93 -11.47 5.29 17.91
CA ARG A 93 -10.45 4.32 18.35
C ARG A 93 -10.21 3.22 17.33
N ALA A 94 -11.26 2.73 16.69
CA ALA A 94 -11.13 1.69 15.67
C ALA A 94 -10.50 2.21 14.38
N GLU A 95 -10.75 3.48 14.00
CA GLU A 95 -10.25 4.01 12.73
C GLU A 95 -8.73 3.94 12.63
N ALA A 96 -7.98 4.41 13.63
CA ALA A 96 -6.51 4.39 13.60
C ALA A 96 -5.96 2.98 13.45
N ALA A 97 -6.47 2.04 14.25
CA ALA A 97 -6.07 0.63 14.21
C ALA A 97 -6.38 -0.03 12.85
N LEU A 98 -7.57 0.21 12.29
CA LEU A 98 -7.96 -0.34 10.98
C LEU A 98 -7.09 0.22 9.85
N ARG A 99 -6.81 1.53 9.86
CA ARG A 99 -5.95 2.16 8.86
C ARG A 99 -4.51 1.67 8.96
N LEU A 100 -4.02 1.43 10.18
CA LEU A 100 -2.71 0.82 10.41
C LEU A 100 -2.64 -0.59 9.85
N ALA A 101 -3.64 -1.42 10.12
CA ALA A 101 -3.72 -2.79 9.59
C ALA A 101 -3.71 -2.80 8.05
N ASP A 102 -4.57 -1.98 7.44
CA ASP A 102 -4.65 -1.81 5.98
C ASP A 102 -3.33 -1.30 5.36
N ALA A 103 -2.63 -0.37 6.02
CA ALA A 103 -1.31 0.06 5.57
C ALA A 103 -0.24 -1.04 5.68
N LEU A 104 -0.27 -1.86 6.75
CA LEU A 104 0.63 -2.99 6.93
C LEU A 104 0.37 -4.09 5.90
N GLU A 105 -0.89 -4.40 5.61
CA GLU A 105 -1.30 -5.35 4.59
C GLU A 105 -0.81 -4.92 3.20
N ARG A 106 -1.06 -3.66 2.81
CA ARG A 106 -0.53 -3.12 1.55
C ARG A 106 0.98 -3.20 1.46
N ARG A 107 1.70 -2.88 2.54
CA ARG A 107 3.17 -2.98 2.56
C ARG A 107 3.64 -4.43 2.39
N ARG A 108 3.01 -5.37 3.10
CA ARG A 108 3.29 -6.82 2.96
C ARG A 108 3.06 -7.27 1.54
N ASP A 109 1.91 -6.94 0.95
CA ASP A 109 1.53 -7.41 -0.39
C ASP A 109 2.49 -6.87 -1.46
N ARG A 110 2.93 -5.62 -1.32
CA ARG A 110 3.98 -5.05 -2.17
C ARG A 110 5.32 -5.77 -2.03
N ALA A 111 5.73 -6.09 -0.80
CA ALA A 111 6.97 -6.84 -0.56
C ALA A 111 6.91 -8.24 -1.17
N VAL A 112 5.78 -8.95 -1.00
CA VAL A 112 5.56 -10.27 -1.62
C VAL A 112 5.58 -10.18 -3.15
N ALA A 113 4.93 -9.16 -3.73
CA ALA A 113 4.96 -8.95 -5.17
C ALA A 113 6.39 -8.66 -5.68
N ALA A 114 7.17 -7.86 -4.96
CA ALA A 114 8.57 -7.57 -5.31
C ALA A 114 9.45 -8.82 -5.24
N ALA A 115 9.34 -9.63 -4.19
CA ALA A 115 10.07 -10.89 -4.07
C ALA A 115 9.71 -11.84 -5.22
N ARG A 116 8.41 -12.00 -5.53
CA ARG A 116 7.96 -12.82 -6.67
C ARG A 116 8.53 -12.33 -8.00
N ARG A 117 8.64 -11.02 -8.21
CA ARG A 117 9.26 -10.47 -9.42
C ARG A 117 10.75 -10.83 -9.50
N ALA A 118 11.48 -10.67 -8.40
CA ALA A 118 12.89 -11.03 -8.33
C ALA A 118 13.11 -12.54 -8.59
N ASP A 119 12.29 -13.40 -7.99
CA ASP A 119 12.36 -14.85 -8.22
C ASP A 119 12.08 -15.21 -9.69
N ASN A 120 11.05 -14.60 -10.30
CA ASN A 120 10.74 -14.80 -11.71
C ASN A 120 11.92 -14.35 -12.60
N ASP A 121 12.51 -13.18 -12.34
CA ASP A 121 13.63 -12.67 -13.11
C ASP A 121 14.88 -13.58 -12.98
N ALA A 122 15.14 -14.12 -11.77
CA ALA A 122 16.22 -15.08 -11.53
C ALA A 122 16.00 -16.42 -12.27
N ILE A 123 14.77 -16.95 -12.23
CA ILE A 123 14.43 -18.17 -12.98
C ILE A 123 14.55 -17.92 -14.48
N LEU A 124 14.08 -16.77 -14.98
CA LEU A 124 14.21 -16.41 -16.39
C LEU A 124 15.67 -16.33 -16.84
N ALA A 125 16.55 -15.76 -16.02
CA ALA A 125 17.99 -15.74 -16.30
C ALA A 125 18.58 -17.16 -16.33
N ALA A 126 18.18 -18.03 -15.41
CA ALA A 126 18.63 -19.42 -15.37
C ALA A 126 18.12 -20.25 -16.57
N LEU A 127 16.95 -19.91 -17.12
CA LEU A 127 16.38 -20.57 -18.29
C LEU A 127 16.90 -20.02 -19.62
N ALA A 128 17.57 -18.86 -19.63
CA ALA A 128 18.07 -18.21 -20.84
C ALA A 128 18.96 -19.09 -21.75
N PRO A 129 19.88 -19.95 -21.24
CA PRO A 129 20.71 -20.80 -22.10
C PRO A 129 19.97 -22.07 -22.59
N LEU A 130 18.76 -22.35 -22.09
CA LEU A 130 18.01 -23.55 -22.47
C LEU A 130 17.32 -23.35 -23.82
N PRO A 131 17.13 -24.44 -24.60
CA PRO A 131 16.33 -24.39 -25.81
C PRO A 131 14.90 -23.93 -25.51
N ALA A 132 14.27 -23.28 -26.50
CA ALA A 132 13.09 -22.46 -26.31
C ALA A 132 11.91 -23.16 -25.61
N GLY A 133 11.74 -24.48 -25.67
CA GLY A 133 10.55 -25.19 -25.15
C GLY A 133 10.16 -24.84 -23.70
N PRO A 134 10.82 -25.41 -22.66
CA PRO A 134 10.47 -25.15 -21.26
C PRO A 134 10.60 -23.66 -20.88
N ALA A 135 11.59 -22.98 -21.45
CA ALA A 135 11.87 -21.56 -21.17
C ALA A 135 10.76 -20.63 -21.69
N ALA A 136 10.23 -20.89 -22.89
CA ALA A 136 9.12 -20.14 -23.48
C ALA A 136 7.83 -20.37 -22.70
N HIS A 137 7.59 -21.59 -22.21
CA HIS A 137 6.44 -21.87 -21.37
C HIS A 137 6.46 -21.02 -20.08
N TYR A 138 7.60 -20.97 -19.40
CA TYR A 138 7.76 -20.16 -18.18
C TYR A 138 7.67 -18.65 -18.48
N ARG A 139 8.32 -18.17 -19.56
CA ARG A 139 8.24 -16.78 -20.04
C ARG A 139 6.80 -16.33 -20.29
N ALA A 140 6.02 -17.14 -21.00
CA ALA A 140 4.60 -16.85 -21.24
C ALA A 140 3.81 -16.73 -19.93
N GLY A 141 4.06 -17.64 -18.97
CA GLY A 141 3.41 -17.63 -17.66
C GLY A 141 3.72 -16.37 -16.84
N VAL A 142 5.00 -15.97 -16.78
CA VAL A 142 5.45 -14.75 -16.09
C VAL A 142 4.91 -13.50 -16.78
N GLY A 143 5.02 -13.41 -18.11
CA GLY A 143 4.53 -12.26 -18.88
C GLY A 143 3.04 -12.02 -18.67
N LEU A 144 2.24 -13.10 -18.66
CA LEU A 144 0.83 -13.00 -18.35
C LEU A 144 0.56 -12.53 -16.91
N ASN A 145 1.25 -13.10 -15.92
CA ASN A 145 1.09 -12.69 -14.53
C ASN A 145 1.40 -11.19 -14.35
N ARG A 146 2.43 -10.65 -15.03
CA ARG A 146 2.76 -9.22 -14.99
C ARG A 146 1.63 -8.34 -15.54
N VAL A 147 1.00 -8.75 -16.64
CA VAL A 147 -0.15 -8.01 -17.19
C VAL A 147 -1.35 -8.05 -16.23
N LEU A 148 -1.69 -9.24 -15.69
CA LEU A 148 -2.82 -9.41 -14.79
C LEU A 148 -2.62 -8.73 -13.43
N ALA A 149 -1.40 -8.70 -12.93
CA ALA A 149 -1.04 -8.02 -11.68
C ALA A 149 -0.95 -6.49 -11.84
N GLY A 150 -1.07 -5.96 -13.07
CA GLY A 150 -0.94 -4.53 -13.35
C GLY A 150 0.51 -4.02 -13.36
N ASP A 151 1.51 -4.92 -13.33
CA ASP A 151 2.93 -4.57 -13.43
C ASP A 151 3.29 -3.98 -14.82
N VAL A 152 2.42 -4.15 -15.82
CA VAL A 152 2.56 -3.55 -17.16
C VAL A 152 1.66 -2.31 -17.27
N PRO A 153 2.23 -1.12 -17.54
CA PRO A 153 1.45 0.11 -17.68
C PRO A 153 0.46 0.00 -18.85
N PRO A 154 -0.71 0.67 -18.81
CA PRO A 154 -1.76 0.52 -19.80
C PRO A 154 -1.28 0.58 -21.25
N ALA A 155 -0.43 1.55 -21.60
CA ALA A 155 0.12 1.75 -22.94
C ALA A 155 0.97 0.56 -23.45
N GLY A 156 1.58 -0.22 -22.55
CA GLY A 156 2.42 -1.37 -22.90
C GLY A 156 1.69 -2.72 -22.91
N ARG A 157 0.42 -2.77 -22.47
CA ARG A 157 -0.29 -4.04 -22.25
C ARG A 157 -0.50 -4.84 -23.52
N CYS A 158 -0.92 -4.23 -24.63
CA CYS A 158 -1.13 -4.98 -25.87
C CYS A 158 0.19 -5.55 -26.41
N GLY A 159 1.30 -4.80 -26.33
CA GLY A 159 2.63 -5.29 -26.73
C GLY A 159 3.11 -6.46 -25.86
N ALA A 160 2.95 -6.37 -24.53
CA ALA A 160 3.27 -7.47 -23.63
C ALA A 160 2.42 -8.73 -23.92
N LEU A 161 1.14 -8.56 -24.22
CA LEU A 161 0.25 -9.66 -24.59
C LEU A 161 0.63 -10.31 -25.94
N ALA A 162 1.08 -9.52 -26.92
CA ALA A 162 1.59 -10.04 -28.18
C ALA A 162 2.88 -10.87 -27.99
N ALA A 163 3.81 -10.39 -27.15
CA ALA A 163 5.01 -11.15 -26.79
C ALA A 163 4.66 -12.47 -26.08
N VAL A 164 3.71 -12.45 -25.15
CA VAL A 164 3.20 -13.67 -24.50
C VAL A 164 2.62 -14.64 -25.53
N ALA A 165 1.87 -14.16 -26.52
CA ALA A 165 1.31 -15.02 -27.57
C ALA A 165 2.40 -15.68 -28.42
N ALA A 166 3.47 -14.96 -28.77
CA ALA A 166 4.61 -15.50 -29.48
C ALA A 166 5.36 -16.58 -28.68
N GLU A 167 5.58 -16.35 -27.37
CA GLU A 167 6.19 -17.35 -26.48
C GLU A 167 5.33 -18.61 -26.35
N ILE A 168 4.00 -18.47 -26.30
CA ILE A 168 3.08 -19.62 -26.30
C ILE A 168 3.20 -20.39 -27.62
N ALA A 169 3.23 -19.72 -28.77
CA ALA A 169 3.39 -20.36 -30.06
C ALA A 169 4.72 -21.13 -30.14
N ALA A 170 5.82 -20.52 -29.68
CA ALA A 170 7.14 -21.14 -29.62
C ALA A 170 7.14 -22.39 -28.71
N ALA A 171 6.54 -22.28 -27.51
CA ALA A 171 6.42 -23.41 -26.58
C ALA A 171 5.59 -24.57 -27.16
N SER A 172 4.56 -24.26 -27.95
CA SER A 172 3.65 -25.26 -28.58
C SER A 172 4.35 -26.09 -29.66
N SER A 173 5.46 -25.59 -30.21
CA SER A 173 6.24 -26.25 -31.27
C SER A 173 7.33 -27.20 -30.74
N ALA A 174 7.54 -27.26 -29.42
CA ALA A 174 8.58 -28.07 -28.79
C ALA A 174 8.08 -29.50 -28.45
N PRO A 175 8.68 -30.56 -29.02
CA PRO A 175 8.24 -31.93 -28.78
C PRO A 175 8.49 -32.39 -27.34
N GLY A 176 7.54 -33.16 -26.78
CA GLY A 176 7.67 -33.79 -25.45
C GLY A 176 7.28 -32.92 -24.25
N LEU A 177 6.82 -31.68 -24.47
CA LEU A 177 6.19 -30.89 -23.42
C LEU A 177 4.69 -31.21 -23.33
N PRO A 178 4.10 -31.23 -22.12
CA PRO A 178 2.65 -31.33 -21.99
C PRO A 178 1.99 -30.21 -22.78
N SER A 179 0.90 -30.53 -23.48
CA SER A 179 0.14 -29.49 -24.19
C SER A 179 -0.26 -28.42 -23.18
N LEU A 180 -0.10 -27.17 -23.59
CA LEU A 180 -0.44 -26.02 -22.76
C LEU A 180 -1.94 -25.91 -22.54
N ASP A 181 -2.75 -26.74 -23.21
CA ASP A 181 -4.19 -26.57 -23.27
C ASP A 181 -4.85 -26.70 -21.89
N ASP A 182 -4.38 -27.51 -20.94
CA ASP A 182 -5.12 -27.63 -19.66
C ASP A 182 -4.90 -26.45 -18.69
N ARG A 183 -3.69 -25.90 -18.57
CA ARG A 183 -3.40 -24.76 -17.66
C ARG A 183 -3.44 -23.41 -18.37
N VAL A 184 -3.07 -23.37 -19.66
CA VAL A 184 -3.15 -22.17 -20.48
C VAL A 184 -4.54 -22.00 -21.08
N ALA A 185 -5.39 -23.01 -21.29
CA ALA A 185 -6.80 -22.74 -21.64
C ALA A 185 -7.58 -22.18 -20.45
N GLN A 186 -7.34 -22.64 -19.21
CA GLN A 186 -7.92 -22.02 -18.01
C GLN A 186 -7.47 -20.55 -17.86
N ARG A 187 -6.18 -20.28 -18.12
CA ARG A 187 -5.65 -18.90 -18.14
C ARG A 187 -6.07 -18.09 -19.36
N ARG A 188 -6.30 -18.70 -20.54
CA ARG A 188 -6.85 -18.08 -21.76
C ARG A 188 -8.33 -17.73 -21.58
N ALA A 189 -9.10 -18.58 -20.91
CA ALA A 189 -10.47 -18.29 -20.49
C ALA A 189 -10.48 -17.12 -19.48
N ALA A 190 -9.56 -17.12 -18.52
CA ALA A 190 -9.36 -15.98 -17.61
C ALA A 190 -8.91 -14.70 -18.35
N LEU A 191 -8.06 -14.81 -19.36
CA LEU A 191 -7.62 -13.73 -20.26
C LEU A 191 -8.75 -13.21 -21.15
N ALA A 192 -9.59 -14.08 -21.70
CA ALA A 192 -10.74 -13.71 -22.53
C ALA A 192 -11.80 -12.99 -21.67
N MET A 193 -12.03 -13.47 -20.44
CA MET A 193 -12.87 -12.80 -19.45
C MET A 193 -12.26 -11.45 -18.99
N ALA A 194 -10.95 -11.38 -18.74
CA ALA A 194 -10.26 -10.14 -18.37
C ALA A 194 -10.18 -9.11 -19.52
N ARG A 195 -10.01 -9.57 -20.77
CA ARG A 195 -10.08 -8.75 -21.99
C ARG A 195 -11.48 -8.17 -22.20
N ALA A 196 -12.52 -8.95 -21.97
CA ALA A 196 -13.90 -8.49 -22.07
C ALA A 196 -14.27 -7.47 -20.98
N ALA A 197 -13.64 -7.52 -19.81
CA ALA A 197 -14.01 -6.68 -18.66
C ALA A 197 -13.28 -5.33 -18.57
N GLN A 198 -12.10 -5.14 -19.20
CA GLN A 198 -11.24 -3.99 -18.86
C GLN A 198 -10.59 -3.21 -20.02
N ASN A 199 -10.62 -3.68 -21.28
CA ASN A 199 -9.98 -2.93 -22.39
C ASN A 199 -10.61 -3.26 -23.76
N PRO A 200 -11.53 -2.42 -24.27
CA PRO A 200 -11.97 -2.53 -25.65
C PRO A 200 -10.88 -1.96 -26.57
N GLY A 201 -10.05 -2.80 -27.20
CA GLY A 201 -9.14 -2.32 -28.26
C GLY A 201 -7.79 -3.00 -28.48
N CYS A 202 -7.43 -4.08 -27.78
CA CYS A 202 -6.33 -4.91 -28.31
C CYS A 202 -6.91 -5.79 -29.44
N PRO A 203 -6.32 -5.78 -30.66
CA PRO A 203 -6.74 -6.66 -31.75
C PRO A 203 -6.56 -8.14 -31.42
#